data_AF-A0A2H6GUA6-F1
#
_entry.id   AF-A0A2H6GUA6-F1
#
_cell.length_a   1.000
_cell.length_b   1.000
_cell.length_c   1.000
_cell.angle_alpha   90.00
_cell.angle_beta   90.00
_cell.angle_gamma   90.00
#
_symmetry.space_group_name_H-M   'P 1'
#
loop_
_entity.id
_entity.type
_entity.pdbx_description
1 polymer ?
#
loop_
_entity_poly.entity_id
_entity_poly.type
_entity_poly.pdbx_seq_one_letter_code
_entity_poly.pdbx_strand_id
1 'polypeptide(L)' 'MDESLVVEQAMLVDDLDADSLNKFSILATIEEEFGTALDYEKSMEAETVGDLLKLIE' A
#
# COMPACT_ATOMS: atom_id res chain seq x y z
N MET A 1 14.01 6.15 5.69
CA MET A 1 14.00 4.98 4.80
C MET A 1 14.66 5.38 3.50
N ASP A 2 15.31 4.45 2.82
CA ASP A 2 15.88 4.71 1.50
C ASP A 2 14.75 4.63 0.45
N GLU A 3 14.49 5.74 -0.25
CA GLU A 3 13.43 5.82 -1.26
C GLU A 3 13.65 4.83 -2.42
N SER A 4 14.89 4.40 -2.65
CA SER A 4 15.20 3.40 -3.68
C SER A 4 14.66 2.01 -3.39
N LEU A 5 14.21 1.75 -2.16
CA LEU A 5 13.55 0.50 -1.77
C LEU A 5 12.07 0.46 -2.17
N VAL A 6 11.46 1.61 -2.49
CA VAL A 6 10.06 1.68 -2.89
C VAL A 6 9.94 1.34 -4.38
N VAL A 7 9.91 0.04 -4.66
CA VAL A 7 9.73 -0.52 -6.00
C VAL A 7 8.53 -1.46 -6.02
N GLU A 8 7.93 -1.72 -7.18
CA GLU A 8 6.69 -2.53 -7.29
C GLU A 8 6.80 -3.90 -6.62
N GLN A 9 7.98 -4.52 -6.69
CA GLN A 9 8.27 -5.83 -6.13
C GLN A 9 8.66 -5.81 -4.64
N ALA A 10 8.73 -4.65 -4.00
CA ALA A 10 9.05 -4.53 -2.58
C ALA A 10 7.88 -5.04 -1.73
N MET A 11 8.20 -5.89 -0.76
CA MET A 11 7.26 -6.41 0.22
C MET A 11 6.95 -5.34 1.27
N LEU A 12 5.67 -5.08 1.51
CA LEU A 12 5.24 -4.03 2.44
C LEU A 12 5.76 -4.29 3.86
N VAL A 13 5.66 -5.53 4.34
CA VAL A 13 6.12 -5.89 5.69
C VAL A 13 7.63 -6.13 5.71
N ASP A 14 8.14 -6.99 4.83
CA ASP A 14 9.53 -7.47 4.94
C ASP A 14 10.57 -6.45 4.48
N ASP A 15 10.28 -5.66 3.44
CA ASP A 15 11.24 -4.71 2.86
C ASP A 15 11.00 -3.27 3.35
N LEU A 16 9.73 -2.92 3.64
CA LEU A 16 9.33 -1.56 4.01
C LEU A 16 8.90 -1.42 5.48
N ASP A 17 8.89 -2.50 6.26
CA ASP A 17 8.49 -2.50 7.68
C ASP A 17 7.09 -1.87 7.90
N ALA A 18 6.21 -1.99 6.90
CA ALA A 18 4.85 -1.49 6.93
C ALA A 18 3.93 -2.54 7.56
N ASP A 19 3.75 -2.43 8.87
CA ASP A 19 2.82 -3.25 9.62
C ASP A 19 1.34 -3.01 9.23
N SER A 20 0.41 -3.71 9.86
CA SER A 20 -1.03 -3.56 9.57
C SER A 20 -1.57 -2.14 9.78
N LEU A 21 -1.02 -1.37 10.71
CA LEU A 21 -1.45 0.01 10.96
C LEU A 21 -0.89 0.93 9.87
N ASN A 22 0.38 0.75 9.50
CA ASN A 22 1.00 1.47 8.38
C ASN A 22 0.26 1.20 7.08
N LYS A 23 -0.08 -0.07 6.78
CA LYS A 23 -0.88 -0.45 5.61
C LYS A 23 -2.23 0.25 5.60
N PHE A 24 -2.94 0.28 6.73
CA PHE A 24 -4.21 1.00 6.83
C PHE A 24 -4.05 2.50 6.57
N SER A 25 -3.01 3.14 7.13
CA SER A 25 -2.73 4.55 6.87
C SER A 25 -2.43 4.83 5.40
N ILE A 26 -1.66 3.97 4.74
CA ILE A 26 -1.36 4.09 3.30
C ILE A 26 -2.66 4.02 2.48
N LEU A 27 -3.52 3.05 2.77
CA LEU A 27 -4.81 2.90 2.07
C LEU A 27 -5.72 4.11 2.27
N ALA A 28 -5.80 4.63 3.50
CA ALA A 28 -6.58 5.84 3.78
C ALA A 28 -6.06 7.06 3.01
N THR A 29 -4.72 7.22 2.92
CA THR A 29 -4.11 8.26 2.09
C THR A 29 -4.41 8.05 0.61
N ILE A 30 -4.37 6.82 0.10
CA ILE A 30 -4.70 6.52 -1.30
C ILE A 30 -6.17 6.88 -1.61
N GLU A 31 -7.12 6.49 -0.75
CA GLU A 31 -8.53 6.85 -0.90
C GLU A 31 -8.73 8.37 -0.90
N GLU A 32 -8.07 9.10 0.00
CA GLU A 32 -8.15 10.57 0.06
C GLU A 32 -7.53 11.26 -1.16
N GLU A 33 -6.30 10.88 -1.54
CA GLU A 33 -5.54 11.52 -2.62
C GLU A 33 -6.14 11.24 -4.00
N PHE A 34 -6.65 10.03 -4.23
CA PHE A 34 -7.25 9.63 -5.51
C PHE A 34 -8.77 9.76 -5.54
N GLY A 35 -9.41 10.07 -4.41
CA GLY A 35 -10.86 10.19 -4.31
C GLY A 35 -11.61 8.89 -4.67
N THR A 36 -10.98 7.74 -4.45
CA THR A 36 -11.50 6.41 -4.81
C THR A 36 -12.03 5.69 -3.58
N ALA A 37 -13.15 4.98 -3.71
CA ALA A 37 -13.67 4.16 -2.62
C ALA A 37 -12.95 2.81 -2.59
N LEU A 38 -12.10 2.58 -1.59
CA LEU A 38 -11.36 1.33 -1.45
C LEU A 38 -12.15 0.29 -0.65
N ASP A 39 -12.11 -0.96 -1.11
CA ASP A 39 -12.50 -2.10 -0.28
C ASP A 39 -11.34 -2.41 0.67
N TYR A 40 -11.41 -1.91 1.90
CA TYR A 40 -10.35 -2.07 2.90
C TYR A 40 -10.08 -3.54 3.26
N GLU A 41 -11.09 -4.40 3.24
CA GLU A 41 -10.90 -5.82 3.57
C GLU A 41 -10.00 -6.48 2.52
N LYS A 42 -10.33 -6.27 1.24
CA LYS A 42 -9.52 -6.77 0.13
C LYS A 42 -8.17 -6.06 0.00
N SER A 43 -8.14 -4.75 0.20
CA SER A 43 -6.92 -3.94 0.02
C SER A 43 -5.85 -4.25 1.08
N MET A 44 -6.27 -4.66 2.29
CA MET A 44 -5.35 -5.10 3.34
C MET A 44 -4.62 -6.41 3.02
N GLU A 45 -5.10 -7.18 2.04
CA GLU A 45 -4.44 -8.39 1.53
C GLU A 45 -3.24 -8.07 0.62
N ALA A 46 -3.05 -6.81 0.19
CA ALA A 46 -1.91 -6.42 -0.63
C ALA A 46 -0.58 -6.76 0.05
N GLU A 47 0.33 -7.45 -0.65
CA GLU A 47 1.62 -7.87 -0.08
C GLU A 47 2.76 -6.97 -0.54
N THR A 48 2.63 -6.41 -1.75
CA THR A 48 3.67 -5.60 -2.39
C THR A 48 3.21 -4.18 -2.72
N VAL A 49 4.16 -3.28 -3.00
CA VAL A 49 3.86 -1.94 -3.53
C VAL A 49 3.09 -2.03 -4.85
N GLY A 50 3.43 -2.99 -5.71
CA GLY A 50 2.75 -3.21 -6.99
C GLY A 50 1.29 -3.62 -6.81
N ASP A 51 0.92 -4.30 -5.73
CA ASP A 51 -0.48 -4.61 -5.43
C ASP A 51 -1.26 -3.37 -5.03
N LEU A 52 -0.63 -2.44 -4.31
CA LEU A 52 -1.26 -1.15 -3.98
C LEU A 52 -1.48 -0.28 -5.23
N LEU A 53 -0.56 -0.32 -6.21
CA LEU A 53 -0.73 0.43 -7.46
C LEU A 53 -1.94 -0.04 -8.27
N LYS A 54 -2.27 -1.34 -8.23
CA LYS A 54 -3.46 -1.88 -8.90
C LYS A 54 -4.78 -1.40 -8.29
N LEU A 55 -4.76 -0.78 -7.11
CA LEU A 55 -5.95 -0.20 -6.47
C LEU A 55 -6.35 1.16 -7.07
N ILE A 56 -5.44 1.80 -7.81
CA ILE A 56 -5.61 3.14 -8.39
C ILE A 56 -5.54 3.17 -9.92
N GLU A 57 -5.34 2.02 -10.57
CA GLU A 57 -5.53 1.86 -12.03
C GLU A 57 -7.02 1.86 -12.42
#